data_AF-A0AAD2FZP3-F1
#
_entry.id   AF-A0AAD2FZP3-F1
#
_cell.length_a   1.000
_cell.length_b   1.000
_cell.length_c   1.000
_cell.angle_alpha   90.00
_cell.angle_beta   90.00
_cell.angle_gamma   90.00
#
_symmetry.space_group_name_H-M   'P 1'
#
loop_
_entity.id
_entity.type
_entity.pdbx_description
1 polymer ?
#
loop_
_entity_poly.entity_id
_entity_poly.type
_entity_poly.pdbx_seq_one_letter_code
_entity_poly.pdbx_strand_id
1 'polypeptide(L)'
;MEEMRRGNLNIRGATTRPPLAVNILESEKREELALPPPVPGMDRGTTWLEIHLNEGKNRQVRRITGCTGHNTVRLCRVAIGSFRLQDHAELLEPGAWKYIRREDVQSVGV
;
A
#
# COMPACT_ATOMS: atom_id res chain seq x y z
N MET A 1 10.33 7.03 9.97
CA MET A 1 9.15 6.15 10.12
C MET A 1 8.14 6.67 11.14
N GLU A 2 8.55 7.06 12.35
CA GLU A 2 7.63 7.58 13.39
C GLU A 2 6.84 8.81 12.93
N GLU A 3 7.47 9.72 12.19
CA GLU A 3 6.78 10.87 11.60
C GLU A 3 5.68 10.47 10.61
N MET A 4 5.87 9.39 9.85
CA MET A 4 4.82 8.87 8.95
C MET A 4 3.66 8.30 9.75
N ARG A 5 3.93 7.57 10.84
CA ARG A 5 2.92 7.01 11.76
C ARG A 5 2.08 8.12 12.40
N ARG A 6 2.73 9.17 12.88
CA ARG A 6 2.06 10.33 13.51
C ARG A 6 1.11 11.07 12.56
N GLY A 7 1.41 11.10 11.26
CA GLY A 7 0.62 11.82 10.27
C GLY A 7 0.65 13.33 10.46
N ASN A 8 -0.45 14.01 10.10
CA ASN A 8 -0.57 15.47 10.05
C ASN A 8 0.50 16.14 9.19
N LEU A 9 0.92 15.44 8.11
CA LEU A 9 1.97 15.91 7.21
C LEU A 9 1.35 16.85 6.18
N ASN A 10 1.99 18.00 5.95
CA ASN A 10 1.57 18.90 4.89
C ASN A 10 2.11 18.41 3.54
N ILE A 11 1.20 17.92 2.67
CA ILE A 11 1.52 17.39 1.35
C ILE A 11 0.89 18.23 0.23
N ARG A 12 1.63 19.20 -0.31
CA ARG A 12 1.11 20.21 -1.28
C ARG A 12 -0.12 20.97 -0.76
N GLY A 13 -0.02 21.55 0.42
CA GLY A 13 -1.08 22.40 0.99
C GLY A 13 -2.26 21.63 1.58
N ALA A 14 -2.22 20.29 1.58
CA ALA A 14 -3.20 19.45 2.26
C ALA A 14 -2.56 18.72 3.43
N THR A 15 -3.12 18.84 4.63
CA THR A 15 -2.67 18.09 5.81
C THR A 15 -3.22 16.68 5.79
N THR A 16 -2.38 15.64 5.84
CA THR A 16 -2.85 14.25 5.90
C THR A 16 -3.45 13.90 7.25
N ARG A 17 -4.42 12.99 7.28
CA ARG A 17 -4.73 12.25 8.50
C ARG A 17 -3.58 11.30 8.85
N PRO A 18 -3.45 10.89 10.13
CA PRO A 18 -2.63 9.76 10.50
C PRO A 18 -3.05 8.51 9.71
N PRO A 19 -2.10 7.78 9.09
CA PRO A 19 -2.36 6.43 8.59
C PRO A 19 -2.92 5.56 9.72
N LEU A 20 -3.73 4.56 9.35
CA LEU A 20 -4.19 3.56 10.31
C LEU A 20 -3.04 2.68 10.80
N ALA A 21 -2.07 2.41 9.92
CA ALA A 21 -0.86 1.68 10.24
C ALA A 21 0.27 2.03 9.25
N VAL A 22 1.51 1.96 9.74
CA VAL A 22 2.73 2.03 8.93
C VAL A 22 3.72 1.03 9.53
N ASN A 23 3.86 -0.16 8.97
CA ASN A 23 4.73 -1.21 9.50
C ASN A 23 5.82 -1.57 8.49
N ILE A 24 6.94 -2.10 8.98
CA ILE A 24 7.89 -2.80 8.11
C ILE A 24 7.20 -4.09 7.67
N LEU A 25 7.26 -4.37 6.37
CA LEU A 25 6.72 -5.60 5.82
C LEU A 25 7.81 -6.67 5.83
N GLU A 26 7.61 -7.71 6.63
CA GLU A 26 8.51 -8.86 6.71
C GLU A 26 8.56 -9.66 5.40
N SER A 27 9.65 -10.38 5.20
CA SER A 27 9.93 -11.08 3.93
C SER A 27 8.90 -12.18 3.64
N GLU A 28 8.47 -12.91 4.65
CA GLU A 28 7.46 -13.97 4.54
C GLU A 28 6.12 -13.38 4.08
N LYS A 29 5.74 -12.22 4.63
CA LYS A 29 4.50 -11.54 4.24
C LYS A 29 4.57 -11.00 2.81
N ARG A 30 5.74 -10.55 2.38
CA ARG A 30 5.97 -10.12 1.00
C ARG A 30 5.75 -11.25 0.00
N GLU A 31 6.21 -12.46 0.34
CA GLU A 31 6.02 -13.66 -0.48
C GLU A 31 4.55 -14.09 -0.53
N GLU A 32 3.88 -14.13 0.63
CA GLU A 32 2.43 -14.41 0.72
C GLU A 32 1.60 -13.46 -0.16
N LEU A 33 1.98 -12.17 -0.18
CA LEU A 33 1.32 -11.15 -0.98
C LEU A 33 1.70 -11.20 -2.47
N ALA A 34 2.59 -12.10 -2.88
CA ALA A 34 3.12 -12.20 -4.24
C ALA A 34 3.58 -10.84 -4.80
N LEU A 35 4.23 -10.02 -3.97
CA LEU A 35 4.64 -8.69 -4.38
C LEU A 35 5.72 -8.77 -5.46
N PRO A 36 5.62 -7.94 -6.53
CA PRO A 36 6.61 -7.95 -7.59
C PRO A 36 8.00 -7.59 -7.03
N PRO A 37 9.08 -8.10 -7.65
CA PRO A 37 10.43 -7.87 -7.16
C PRO A 37 10.78 -6.38 -7.11
N PRO A 38 11.76 -5.97 -6.28
CA PRO A 38 12.29 -4.61 -6.30
C PRO A 38 12.64 -4.16 -7.72
N VAL A 39 12.59 -2.85 -7.95
CA VAL A 39 13.00 -2.29 -9.24
C VAL A 39 14.49 -2.61 -9.44
N PRO A 40 14.89 -3.26 -10.55
CA PRO A 40 16.29 -3.61 -10.79
C PRO A 40 17.22 -2.39 -10.66
N GLY A 41 18.30 -2.53 -9.89
CA GLY A 41 19.28 -1.47 -9.65
C GLY A 41 18.87 -0.42 -8.61
N MET A 42 17.67 -0.52 -8.02
CA MET A 42 17.18 0.36 -6.95
C MET A 42 16.86 -0.40 -5.65
N ASP A 43 17.36 -1.62 -5.49
CA ASP A 43 17.04 -2.54 -4.39
C ASP A 43 17.93 -2.35 -3.16
N ARG A 44 19.19 -1.94 -3.34
CA ARG A 44 20.13 -1.73 -2.23
C ARG A 44 19.63 -0.70 -1.24
N GLY A 45 19.55 -1.09 0.04
CA GLY A 45 19.11 -0.22 1.13
C GLY A 45 17.61 0.10 1.11
N THR A 46 16.80 -0.70 0.42
CA THR A 46 15.34 -0.54 0.41
C THR A 46 14.64 -1.46 1.41
N THR A 47 13.50 -0.99 1.90
CA THR A 47 12.63 -1.73 2.81
C THR A 47 11.20 -1.62 2.32
N TRP A 48 10.44 -2.71 2.43
CA TRP A 48 9.01 -2.70 2.16
C TRP A 48 8.24 -2.19 3.38
N LEU A 49 7.26 -1.35 3.13
CA LEU A 49 6.36 -0.81 4.15
C LEU A 49 4.93 -1.24 3.85
N GLU A 50 4.25 -1.74 4.86
CA GLU A 50 2.80 -1.88 4.83
C GLU A 50 2.18 -0.59 5.36
N ILE A 51 1.33 0.06 4.55
CA ILE A 51 0.69 1.32 4.91
C ILE A 51 -0.81 1.20 4.72
N HIS A 52 -1.57 1.38 5.80
CA HIS A 52 -3.03 1.39 5.78
C HIS A 52 -3.51 2.84 5.87
N LEU A 53 -4.30 3.28 4.90
CA LEU A 53 -4.83 4.65 4.85
C LEU A 53 -6.36 4.63 4.99
N ASN A 54 -6.91 5.67 5.63
CA ASN A 54 -8.34 5.96 5.71
C ASN A 54 -8.75 7.15 4.81
N GLU A 55 -7.82 7.63 3.99
CA GLU A 55 -8.02 8.70 3.00
C GLU A 55 -7.15 8.43 1.77
N GLY A 56 -7.43 9.13 0.66
CA GLY A 56 -6.79 8.89 -0.63
C GLY A 56 -6.30 10.16 -1.31
N LYS A 57 -5.47 10.98 -0.66
CA LYS A 57 -4.95 12.21 -1.29
C LYS A 57 -4.02 11.88 -2.45
N ASN A 58 -3.92 12.80 -3.43
CA ASN A 58 -3.10 12.57 -4.62
C ASN A 58 -1.64 12.26 -4.25
N ARG A 59 -1.16 11.09 -4.67
CA ARG A 59 0.21 10.61 -4.39
C ARG A 59 0.57 10.62 -2.90
N GLN A 60 -0.41 10.47 -2.00
CA GLN A 60 -0.23 10.59 -0.55
C GLN A 60 0.95 9.78 -0.03
N VAL A 61 0.98 8.46 -0.29
CA VAL A 61 2.08 7.57 0.13
C VAL A 61 3.45 8.11 -0.32
N ARG A 62 3.59 8.47 -1.60
CA ARG A 62 4.86 8.99 -2.14
C ARG A 62 5.27 10.32 -1.53
N ARG A 63 4.30 11.17 -1.20
CA ARG A 63 4.55 12.49 -0.60
C ARG A 63 4.91 12.36 0.88
N ILE A 64 4.21 11.53 1.64
CA ILE A 64 4.53 11.30 3.07
C ILE A 64 5.90 10.63 3.24
N THR A 65 6.27 9.70 2.35
CA THR A 65 7.62 9.13 2.42
C THR A 65 8.67 10.17 2.03
N GLY A 66 8.42 10.94 0.96
CA GLY A 66 9.36 11.95 0.48
C GLY A 66 9.62 13.05 1.52
N CYS A 67 8.58 13.55 2.19
CA CYS A 67 8.76 14.59 3.21
C CYS A 67 9.41 14.09 4.50
N THR A 68 9.45 12.78 4.72
CA THR A 68 10.14 12.14 5.86
C THR A 68 11.51 11.57 5.46
N GLY A 69 12.04 11.96 4.30
CA GLY A 69 13.40 11.62 3.85
C GLY A 69 13.54 10.30 3.08
N HIS A 70 12.44 9.67 2.66
CA HIS A 70 12.45 8.37 1.99
C HIS A 70 11.82 8.40 0.59
N ASN A 71 12.56 7.93 -0.41
CA ASN A 71 12.07 7.81 -1.77
C ASN A 71 11.23 6.54 -1.96
N THR A 72 10.02 6.67 -2.51
CA THR A 72 9.22 5.49 -2.92
C THR A 72 9.70 4.96 -4.27
N VAL A 73 10.39 3.83 -4.26
CA VAL A 73 10.83 3.15 -5.49
C VAL A 73 9.74 2.27 -6.11
N ARG A 74 8.93 1.60 -5.29
CA ARG A 74 7.81 0.74 -5.72
C ARG A 74 6.63 0.92 -4.78
N LEU A 75 5.42 0.89 -5.33
CA LEU A 75 4.17 1.00 -4.58
C LEU A 75 3.15 0.06 -5.21
N CYS A 76 2.67 -0.90 -4.42
CA CYS A 76 1.61 -1.83 -4.82
C CYS A 76 0.44 -1.65 -3.85
N ARG A 77 -0.78 -1.55 -4.37
CA ARG A 77 -1.98 -1.57 -3.53
C ARG A 77 -2.52 -2.99 -3.53
N VAL A 78 -2.41 -3.65 -2.38
CA VAL A 78 -2.81 -5.05 -2.20
C VAL A 78 -4.22 -5.22 -1.66
N ALA A 79 -4.83 -4.16 -1.13
CA ALA A 79 -6.18 -4.23 -0.59
C ALA A 79 -6.95 -2.91 -0.72
N ILE A 80 -8.29 -3.01 -0.75
CA ILE A 80 -9.25 -1.90 -0.64
C ILE A 80 -10.40 -2.37 0.25
N GLY A 81 -10.48 -1.82 1.46
CA GLY A 81 -11.45 -2.30 2.45
C GLY A 81 -11.20 -3.79 2.77
N SER A 82 -12.23 -4.61 2.67
CA SER A 82 -12.16 -6.06 2.85
C SER A 82 -11.57 -6.82 1.66
N PHE A 83 -11.52 -6.21 0.46
CA PHE A 83 -11.00 -6.88 -0.73
C PHE A 83 -9.48 -6.89 -0.73
N ARG A 84 -8.89 -8.08 -0.79
CA ARG A 84 -7.45 -8.28 -1.01
C ARG A 84 -7.21 -8.82 -2.42
N LEU A 85 -6.08 -8.43 -2.99
CA LEU A 85 -5.63 -8.92 -4.29
C LEU A 85 -5.42 -10.45 -4.29
N GLN A 86 -5.15 -11.02 -3.12
CA GLN A 86 -4.91 -12.44 -2.89
C GLN A 86 -6.19 -13.25 -2.58
N ASP A 87 -7.37 -12.64 -2.45
CA ASP A 87 -8.61 -13.37 -2.11
C ASP A 87 -9.14 -14.23 -3.29
N HIS A 88 -8.53 -14.11 -4.47
CA HIS A 88 -8.94 -14.85 -5.65
C HIS A 88 -8.24 -16.21 -5.71
N ALA A 89 -8.99 -17.24 -6.14
CA ALA A 89 -8.48 -18.60 -6.33
C ALA A 89 -7.23 -18.68 -7.22
N GLU A 90 -7.06 -17.69 -8.09
CA GLU A 90 -5.87 -17.48 -8.93
C GLU A 90 -5.41 -16.04 -8.72
N LEU A 91 -4.10 -15.84 -8.54
CA LEU A 91 -3.51 -14.50 -8.45
C LEU A 91 -3.69 -13.77 -9.78
N LEU A 92 -4.22 -12.54 -9.72
CA LEU A 92 -4.36 -11.71 -10.92
C LEU A 92 -2.99 -11.20 -11.36
N GLU A 93 -2.61 -11.56 -12.58
CA GLU A 93 -1.42 -11.02 -13.24
C GLU A 93 -1.55 -9.50 -13.47
N PRO A 94 -0.44 -8.75 -13.56
CA PRO A 94 -0.49 -7.32 -13.88
C PRO A 94 -1.26 -7.02 -15.17
N GLY A 95 -2.30 -6.19 -15.06
CA GLY A 95 -3.18 -5.82 -16.17
C GLY A 95 -4.38 -6.76 -16.36
N ALA A 96 -4.41 -7.92 -15.69
CA ALA A 96 -5.59 -8.76 -15.60
C ALA A 96 -6.67 -8.10 -14.74
N TRP A 97 -7.92 -8.46 -15.03
CA TRP A 97 -9.07 -8.00 -14.28
C TRP A 97 -10.10 -9.13 -14.21
N LYS A 98 -10.99 -9.06 -13.21
CA LYS A 98 -12.08 -10.02 -13.03
C LYS A 98 -13.30 -9.30 -12.49
N TYR A 99 -14.49 -9.78 -12.85
CA TYR A 99 -15.72 -9.33 -12.23
C TYR A 99 -15.80 -9.85 -10.79
N ILE A 100 -16.17 -8.97 -9.86
CA ILE A 100 -16.54 -9.36 -8.50
C ILE A 100 -17.94 -9.99 -8.51
N ARG A 101 -18.12 -11.08 -7.77
CA ARG A 101 -19.44 -11.69 -7.59
C ARG A 101 -20.17 -10.97 -6.47
N ARG A 102 -21.50 -11.10 -6.46
CA ARG A 102 -22.35 -10.46 -5.44
C ARG A 102 -22.00 -10.91 -4.02
N GLU A 103 -21.59 -12.17 -3.84
CA GLU A 103 -21.10 -12.71 -2.56
C GLU A 103 -19.83 -12.02 -2.06
N ASP A 104 -18.93 -11.64 -2.98
CA ASP A 104 -17.67 -10.96 -2.62
C ASP A 104 -17.96 -9.55 -2.07
N VAL A 105 -19.04 -8.90 -2.53
CA VAL A 105 -19.47 -7.56 -2.10
C VAL A 105 -20.04 -7.55 -0.67
N GLN A 106 -20.66 -8.63 -0.21
CA GLN A 106 -21.23 -8.70 1.15
C GLN A 106 -20.17 -8.61 2.26
N SER A 107 -18.90 -8.85 1.93
CA SER A 107 -17.77 -8.67 2.84
C SER A 107 -17.41 -7.19 3.09
N VAL A 108 -17.90 -6.29 2.25
CA VAL A 108 -17.62 -4.86 2.29
C VAL A 108 -18.71 -4.23 3.14
N GLY A 109 -18.42 -3.96 4.41
CA GLY A 109 -19.35 -3.25 5.29
C GLY A 109 -19.54 -1.79 4.83
N VAL A 110 -20.35 -1.59 3.80
CA VAL A 110 -20.88 -0.28 3.37
C VAL A 110 -22.28 -0.10 3.95
#